data_AF-A0A524HDB1-F1
#
_entry.id   AF-A0A524HDB1-F1
#
_cell.length_a   1.000
_cell.length_b   1.000
_cell.length_c   1.000
_cell.angle_alpha   90.00
_cell.angle_beta   90.00
_cell.angle_gamma   90.00
#
_symmetry.space_group_name_H-M   'P 1'
#
loop_
_entity.id
_entity.type
_entity.pdbx_description
1 polymer ?
#
loop_
_entity_poly.entity_id
_entity_poly.type
_entity_poly.pdbx_seq_one_letter_code
_entity_poly.pdbx_strand_id
1 'polypeptide(L)'
;MIDNISKFLVKIFGSRNERLLKSYSHIALKAGRFEDQIKALDNDSLKAKTAQFREILSEGTHPDDILPEAFAAVREAARRNLDMRHFDVQLIGGNVLFDGKIAEMATGEGKTLVATLAAYLVHLTGRRVHLITVNDYLAKRDAEWMGPVYNALGMTVGVIQADMDTAGQERKDQYACDITYGTNNEFGFDYLRDNMKISIEQMVQGELVYAIIDEVDSILVDEARTPLIISGPALDDVSRYKKADLVARKLIALQAGYDNMKKKIDAFERSVANAQGELAEAKRDKNSTRVEKAQKSIEKDQQAFQNAKADLERLTQYYEVEHDKKSVHLTEEGVAAAQEAAGVGSFFTGSNMEWPHLLEQSLRAHVAFEREKDYVVMEGKIIIVD
;
A
#
# COMPACT_ATOMS: atom_id res chain seq x y z
N MET A 1 -40.95 1.17 27.12
CA MET A 1 -42.10 0.95 26.21
C MET A 1 -41.61 0.47 24.84
N ILE A 2 -40.59 1.11 24.25
CA ILE A 2 -39.96 0.69 22.98
C ILE A 2 -39.30 -0.71 23.07
N ASP A 3 -38.63 -1.07 24.17
CA ASP A 3 -38.03 -2.40 24.33
C ASP A 3 -39.04 -3.55 24.42
N ASN A 4 -40.22 -3.28 25.00
CA ASN A 4 -41.29 -4.27 25.07
C ASN A 4 -41.97 -4.44 23.71
N ILE A 5 -42.07 -3.38 22.92
CA ILE A 5 -42.56 -3.43 21.54
C ILE A 5 -41.54 -4.17 20.65
N SER A 6 -40.24 -3.92 20.82
CA SER A 6 -39.16 -4.63 20.11
C SER A 6 -39.14 -6.12 20.44
N LYS A 7 -39.20 -6.50 21.73
CA LYS A 7 -39.29 -7.91 22.16
C LYS A 7 -40.56 -8.59 21.68
N PHE A 8 -41.69 -7.88 21.63
CA PHE A 8 -42.96 -8.39 21.10
C PHE A 8 -42.90 -8.58 19.58
N LEU A 9 -42.32 -7.64 18.83
CA LEU A 9 -42.12 -7.74 17.38
C LEU A 9 -41.13 -8.85 17.00
N VAL A 10 -40.03 -9.02 17.75
CA VAL A 10 -39.10 -10.16 17.57
C VAL A 10 -39.81 -11.49 17.88
N LYS A 11 -40.68 -11.54 18.89
CA LYS A 11 -41.45 -12.74 19.23
C LYS A 11 -42.51 -13.11 18.17
N ILE A 12 -43.02 -12.14 17.42
CA ILE A 12 -44.04 -12.35 16.37
C ILE A 12 -43.42 -12.58 14.99
N PHE A 13 -42.39 -11.81 14.62
CA PHE A 13 -41.79 -11.84 13.27
C PHE A 13 -40.45 -12.59 13.20
N GLY A 14 -39.92 -13.02 14.35
CA GLY A 14 -38.59 -13.61 14.48
C GLY A 14 -37.48 -12.57 14.36
N SER A 15 -36.28 -12.93 14.84
CA SER A 15 -35.08 -12.12 14.58
C SER A 15 -34.75 -12.06 13.08
N ARG A 16 -33.87 -11.11 12.68
CA ARG A 16 -33.34 -11.07 11.30
C ARG A 16 -32.69 -12.41 10.91
N ASN A 17 -31.94 -13.01 11.83
CA ASN A 17 -31.26 -14.29 11.61
C ASN A 17 -32.25 -15.44 11.46
N GLU A 18 -33.32 -15.49 12.27
CA GLU A 18 -34.37 -16.50 12.08
C GLU A 18 -35.06 -16.40 10.73
N ARG A 19 -35.29 -15.19 10.21
CA ARG A 19 -35.88 -14.99 8.88
C ARG A 19 -34.94 -15.44 7.76
N LEU A 20 -33.64 -15.12 7.87
CA LEU A 20 -32.62 -15.61 6.93
C LEU A 20 -32.53 -17.14 6.96
N LEU A 21 -32.41 -17.73 8.14
CA LEU A 21 -32.36 -19.18 8.31
C LEU A 21 -33.61 -19.86 7.73
N LYS A 22 -34.82 -19.33 7.95
CA LYS A 22 -36.04 -19.86 7.33
C LYS A 22 -35.97 -19.84 5.79
N SER A 23 -35.44 -18.76 5.21
CA SER A 23 -35.24 -18.65 3.76
C SER A 23 -34.27 -19.72 3.25
N TYR A 24 -33.10 -19.83 3.89
CA TYR A 24 -32.08 -20.82 3.53
C TYR A 24 -32.57 -22.27 3.73
N SER A 25 -33.32 -22.55 4.80
CA SER A 25 -33.93 -23.85 5.03
C SER A 25 -34.92 -24.22 3.92
N HIS A 26 -35.71 -23.26 3.44
CA HIS A 26 -36.64 -23.52 2.34
C HIS A 26 -35.90 -23.88 1.04
N ILE A 27 -34.77 -23.23 0.77
CA ILE A 27 -33.90 -23.58 -0.35
C ILE A 27 -33.29 -24.97 -0.16
N ALA A 28 -32.76 -25.30 1.02
CA ALA A 28 -32.21 -26.63 1.31
C ALA A 28 -33.25 -27.74 1.11
N LEU A 29 -34.49 -27.51 1.55
CA LEU A 29 -35.62 -28.43 1.32
C LEU A 29 -35.98 -28.57 -0.17
N LYS A 30 -35.94 -27.47 -0.93
CA LYS A 30 -36.13 -27.52 -2.40
C LYS A 30 -35.02 -28.33 -3.07
N ALA A 31 -33.77 -28.18 -2.65
CA ALA A 31 -32.64 -28.95 -3.18
C ALA A 31 -32.86 -30.45 -3.01
N GLY A 32 -33.41 -30.89 -1.88
CA GLY A 32 -33.79 -32.29 -1.66
C GLY A 32 -34.79 -32.85 -2.69
N ARG A 33 -35.62 -32.01 -3.32
CA ARG A 33 -36.57 -32.45 -4.37
C ARG A 33 -35.91 -32.73 -5.71
N PHE A 34 -34.71 -32.18 -5.95
CA PHE A 34 -33.93 -32.46 -7.14
C PHE A 34 -33.06 -33.72 -6.98
N GLU A 35 -32.98 -34.30 -5.79
CA GLU A 35 -32.04 -35.38 -5.47
C GLU A 35 -32.23 -36.61 -6.36
N ASP A 36 -33.47 -37.07 -6.58
CA ASP A 36 -33.74 -38.23 -7.44
C ASP A 36 -33.42 -37.95 -8.92
N GLN A 37 -33.71 -36.72 -9.39
CA GLN A 37 -33.45 -36.31 -10.77
C GLN A 37 -31.94 -36.24 -11.05
N ILE A 38 -31.19 -35.63 -10.13
CA ILE A 38 -29.73 -35.50 -10.25
C ILE A 38 -29.04 -36.85 -10.07
N LYS A 39 -29.50 -37.69 -9.14
CA LYS A 39 -28.96 -39.04 -8.92
C LYS A 39 -29.11 -39.94 -10.16
N ALA A 40 -30.15 -39.73 -10.96
CA ALA A 40 -30.37 -40.47 -12.20
C ALA A 40 -29.41 -40.08 -13.35
N LEU A 41 -28.71 -38.95 -13.25
CA LEU A 41 -27.75 -38.50 -14.26
C LEU A 41 -26.49 -39.37 -14.22
N ASP A 42 -25.86 -39.63 -15.37
CA ASP A 42 -24.50 -40.16 -15.41
C ASP A 42 -23.47 -39.05 -15.08
N ASN A 43 -22.18 -39.42 -15.03
CA ASN A 43 -21.14 -38.47 -14.64
C ASN A 43 -20.96 -37.34 -15.66
N ASP A 44 -21.09 -37.64 -16.96
CA ASP A 44 -20.95 -36.64 -18.02
C ASP A 44 -22.13 -35.67 -18.02
N SER A 45 -23.34 -36.15 -17.79
CA SER A 45 -24.55 -35.32 -17.65
C SER A 45 -24.51 -34.47 -16.39
N LEU A 46 -24.01 -35.00 -15.27
CA LEU A 46 -23.81 -34.24 -14.03
C LEU A 46 -22.78 -33.12 -14.24
N LYS A 47 -21.67 -33.40 -14.93
CA LYS A 47 -20.65 -32.41 -15.29
C LYS A 47 -21.21 -31.35 -16.25
N ALA A 48 -22.04 -31.75 -17.21
CA ALA A 48 -22.65 -30.85 -18.19
C ALA A 48 -23.62 -29.84 -17.55
N LYS A 49 -24.15 -30.10 -16.33
CA LYS A 49 -24.98 -29.15 -15.59
C LYS A 49 -24.26 -27.83 -15.33
N THR A 50 -22.95 -27.83 -15.16
CA THR A 50 -22.16 -26.61 -14.94
C THR A 50 -22.26 -25.64 -16.12
N ALA A 51 -22.16 -26.14 -17.35
CA ALA A 51 -22.34 -25.32 -18.55
C ALA A 51 -23.78 -24.82 -18.68
N GLN A 52 -24.77 -25.68 -18.41
CA GLN A 52 -26.20 -25.32 -18.44
C GLN A 52 -26.52 -24.20 -17.44
N PHE A 53 -26.05 -24.30 -16.20
CA PHE A 53 -26.27 -23.26 -15.20
C PHE A 53 -25.61 -21.93 -15.57
N ARG A 54 -24.38 -21.98 -16.12
CA ARG A 54 -23.68 -20.77 -16.60
C ARG A 54 -24.45 -20.08 -17.73
N GLU A 55 -24.99 -20.85 -18.67
CA GLU A 55 -25.82 -20.34 -19.75
C GLU A 55 -27.08 -19.64 -19.20
N ILE A 56 -27.83 -20.33 -18.33
CA ILE A 56 -29.05 -19.79 -17.68
C ILE A 56 -28.77 -18.50 -16.91
N LEU A 57 -27.63 -18.41 -16.20
CA LEU A 57 -27.21 -17.18 -15.50
C LEU A 57 -26.85 -16.06 -16.47
N SER A 58 -26.18 -16.38 -17.59
CA SER A 58 -25.80 -15.39 -18.61
C SER A 58 -27.00 -14.77 -19.31
N GLU A 59 -28.13 -15.49 -19.36
CA GLU A 59 -29.42 -15.00 -19.87
C GLU A 59 -30.16 -14.08 -18.88
N GLY A 60 -29.63 -13.88 -17.67
CA GLY A 60 -30.16 -12.95 -16.68
C GLY A 60 -31.01 -13.59 -15.57
N THR A 61 -31.04 -14.93 -15.49
CA THR A 61 -31.68 -15.64 -14.37
C THR A 61 -30.99 -15.32 -13.05
N HIS A 62 -31.75 -15.10 -11.99
CA HIS A 62 -31.18 -14.79 -10.68
C HIS A 62 -30.51 -16.04 -10.07
N PRO A 63 -29.32 -15.94 -9.44
CA PRO A 63 -28.63 -17.09 -8.85
C PRO A 63 -29.50 -17.94 -7.89
N ASP A 64 -30.38 -17.31 -7.11
CA ASP A 64 -31.28 -17.99 -6.17
C ASP A 64 -32.24 -18.99 -6.85
N ASP A 65 -32.57 -18.78 -8.14
CA ASP A 65 -33.51 -19.64 -8.85
C ASP A 65 -32.88 -20.99 -9.24
N ILE A 66 -31.57 -20.99 -9.53
CA ILE A 66 -30.82 -22.22 -9.85
C ILE A 66 -30.21 -22.88 -8.59
N LEU A 67 -30.14 -22.14 -7.49
CA LEU A 67 -29.43 -22.53 -6.27
C LEU A 67 -29.86 -23.90 -5.71
N PRO A 68 -31.15 -24.26 -5.66
CA PRO A 68 -31.57 -25.59 -5.22
C PRO A 68 -31.06 -26.73 -6.10
N GLU A 69 -31.08 -26.57 -7.42
CA GLU A 69 -30.63 -27.61 -8.36
C GLU A 69 -29.08 -27.71 -8.35
N ALA A 70 -28.39 -26.56 -8.29
CA ALA A 70 -26.94 -26.51 -8.15
C ALA A 70 -26.45 -27.19 -6.86
N PHE A 71 -27.14 -26.99 -5.74
CA PHE A 71 -26.85 -27.70 -4.48
C PHE A 71 -27.07 -29.20 -4.58
N ALA A 72 -28.12 -29.64 -5.28
CA ALA A 72 -28.33 -31.07 -5.53
C ALA A 72 -27.20 -31.66 -6.39
N ALA A 73 -26.69 -30.92 -7.38
CA ALA A 73 -25.54 -31.33 -8.20
C ALA A 73 -24.25 -31.49 -7.37
N VAL A 74 -23.93 -30.50 -6.51
CA VAL A 74 -22.75 -30.59 -5.61
C VAL A 74 -22.90 -31.73 -4.61
N ARG A 75 -24.09 -31.90 -4.03
CA ARG A 75 -24.40 -33.01 -3.11
C ARG A 75 -24.19 -34.37 -3.77
N GLU A 76 -24.62 -34.53 -5.02
CA GLU A 76 -24.42 -35.78 -5.75
C GLU A 76 -22.96 -36.00 -6.13
N ALA A 77 -22.24 -34.94 -6.53
CA ALA A 77 -20.80 -35.01 -6.79
C ALA A 77 -20.02 -35.45 -5.55
N ALA A 78 -20.35 -34.91 -4.37
CA ALA A 78 -19.76 -35.33 -3.10
C ALA A 78 -20.10 -36.79 -2.75
N ARG A 79 -21.36 -37.19 -2.95
CA ARG A 79 -21.78 -38.58 -2.72
C ARG A 79 -20.98 -39.57 -3.57
N ARG A 80 -20.85 -39.30 -4.87
CA ARG A 80 -20.18 -40.21 -5.81
C ARG A 80 -18.67 -40.33 -5.58
N ASN A 81 -18.03 -39.22 -5.22
CA ASN A 81 -16.57 -39.15 -5.20
C ASN A 81 -15.98 -39.30 -3.79
N LEU A 82 -16.74 -38.97 -2.74
CA LEU A 82 -16.27 -38.99 -1.35
C LEU A 82 -17.11 -39.88 -0.43
N ASP A 83 -18.18 -40.51 -0.94
CA ASP A 83 -19.19 -41.22 -0.13
C ASP A 83 -19.81 -40.34 0.97
N MET A 84 -19.90 -39.03 0.69
CA MET A 84 -20.43 -38.03 1.62
C MET A 84 -21.63 -37.33 1.01
N ARG A 85 -22.81 -37.49 1.61
CA ARG A 85 -24.02 -36.74 1.25
C ARG A 85 -24.14 -35.53 2.16
N HIS A 86 -24.19 -34.32 1.61
CA HIS A 86 -24.46 -33.12 2.41
C HIS A 86 -25.77 -33.22 3.20
N PHE A 87 -25.73 -32.89 4.48
CA PHE A 87 -26.90 -32.67 5.32
C PHE A 87 -27.59 -31.34 4.98
N ASP A 88 -28.84 -31.18 5.39
CA ASP A 88 -29.59 -29.95 5.09
C ASP A 88 -29.01 -28.72 5.80
N VAL A 89 -28.44 -28.91 7.01
CA VAL A 89 -27.71 -27.86 7.73
C VAL A 89 -26.46 -27.41 6.98
N GLN A 90 -25.80 -28.32 6.25
CA GLN A 90 -24.64 -28.00 5.42
C GLN A 90 -25.05 -27.22 4.16
N LEU A 91 -26.21 -27.52 3.56
CA LEU A 91 -26.77 -26.70 2.48
C LEU A 91 -27.10 -25.28 2.93
N ILE A 92 -27.63 -25.13 4.15
CA ILE A 92 -27.85 -23.81 4.77
C ILE A 92 -26.52 -23.07 4.92
N GLY A 93 -25.49 -23.73 5.47
CA GLY A 93 -24.15 -23.17 5.62
C GLY A 93 -23.55 -22.73 4.28
N GLY A 94 -23.69 -23.54 3.23
CA GLY A 94 -23.22 -23.21 1.89
C GLY A 94 -23.90 -21.97 1.31
N ASN A 95 -25.19 -21.80 1.58
CA ASN A 95 -25.92 -20.60 1.18
C ASN A 95 -25.42 -19.37 1.96
N VAL A 96 -25.29 -19.47 3.28
CA VAL A 96 -24.73 -18.40 4.13
C VAL A 96 -23.35 -17.95 3.61
N LEU A 97 -22.49 -18.90 3.26
CA LEU A 97 -21.17 -18.61 2.70
C LEU A 97 -21.25 -17.95 1.33
N PHE A 98 -22.14 -18.36 0.43
CA PHE A 98 -22.33 -17.71 -0.88
C PHE A 98 -22.84 -16.27 -0.76
N ASP A 99 -23.64 -16.03 0.27
CA ASP A 99 -24.23 -14.73 0.63
C ASP A 99 -23.24 -13.75 1.29
N GLY A 100 -21.95 -14.10 1.36
CA GLY A 100 -20.88 -13.29 1.95
C GLY A 100 -20.96 -13.16 3.47
N LYS A 101 -21.53 -14.15 4.17
CA LYS A 101 -21.72 -14.15 5.63
C LYS A 101 -20.92 -15.25 6.31
N ILE A 102 -20.76 -15.14 7.63
CA ILE A 102 -20.10 -16.16 8.47
C ILE A 102 -21.11 -17.26 8.78
N ALA A 103 -20.78 -18.49 8.39
CA ALA A 103 -21.52 -19.70 8.75
C ALA A 103 -20.93 -20.29 10.04
N GLU A 104 -21.52 -19.95 11.19
CA GLU A 104 -21.16 -20.56 12.47
C GLU A 104 -21.71 -21.99 12.53
N MET A 105 -20.80 -22.97 12.55
CA MET A 105 -21.12 -24.40 12.61
C MET A 105 -20.20 -25.07 13.62
N ALA A 106 -20.74 -26.00 14.40
CA ALA A 106 -19.96 -26.74 15.39
C ALA A 106 -18.86 -27.58 14.71
N THR A 107 -17.77 -27.84 15.43
CA THR A 107 -16.70 -28.72 14.96
C THR A 107 -17.27 -30.11 14.66
N GLY A 108 -16.91 -30.68 13.50
CA GLY A 108 -17.44 -31.97 13.05
C GLY A 108 -18.67 -31.87 12.14
N GLU A 109 -19.29 -30.70 12.00
CA GLU A 109 -20.41 -30.48 11.06
C GLU A 109 -19.99 -30.44 9.58
N GLY A 110 -18.70 -30.65 9.28
CA GLY A 110 -18.18 -30.75 7.91
C GLY A 110 -17.99 -29.42 7.20
N LYS A 111 -17.44 -28.39 7.87
CA LYS A 111 -17.15 -27.05 7.30
C LYS A 111 -16.41 -27.12 5.94
N THR A 112 -15.41 -27.98 5.82
CA THR A 112 -14.65 -28.20 4.58
C THR A 112 -15.55 -28.63 3.42
N LEU A 113 -16.49 -29.55 3.67
CA LEU A 113 -17.45 -30.01 2.66
C LEU A 113 -18.49 -28.93 2.34
N VAL A 114 -18.86 -28.09 3.31
CA VAL A 114 -19.78 -26.96 3.11
C VAL A 114 -19.21 -25.92 2.14
N ALA A 115 -17.91 -25.65 2.21
CA ALA A 115 -17.24 -24.69 1.33
C ALA A 115 -17.42 -25.02 -0.16
N THR A 116 -17.53 -26.32 -0.52
CA THR A 116 -17.73 -26.75 -1.91
C THR A 116 -19.01 -26.19 -2.54
N LEU A 117 -20.07 -26.02 -1.75
CA LEU A 117 -21.36 -25.50 -2.21
C LEU A 117 -21.24 -24.03 -2.63
N ALA A 118 -20.64 -23.22 -1.77
CA ALA A 118 -20.45 -21.80 -2.04
C ALA A 118 -19.44 -21.58 -3.17
N ALA A 119 -18.32 -22.32 -3.17
CA ALA A 119 -17.29 -22.21 -4.19
C ALA A 119 -17.84 -22.54 -5.59
N TYR A 120 -18.67 -23.59 -5.71
CA TYR A 120 -19.33 -23.94 -6.97
C TYR A 120 -20.25 -22.82 -7.46
N LEU A 121 -21.12 -22.28 -6.60
CA LEU A 121 -22.03 -21.19 -6.99
C LEU A 121 -21.29 -19.92 -7.43
N VAL A 122 -20.21 -19.54 -6.74
CA VAL A 122 -19.40 -18.39 -7.15
C VAL A 122 -18.79 -18.65 -8.52
N HIS A 123 -18.27 -19.85 -8.78
CA HIS A 123 -17.74 -20.22 -10.09
C HIS A 123 -18.79 -20.17 -11.21
N LEU A 124 -20.04 -20.52 -10.93
CA LEU A 124 -21.13 -20.39 -11.91
C LEU A 124 -21.36 -18.94 -12.35
N THR A 125 -21.01 -17.96 -11.50
CA THR A 125 -21.08 -16.53 -11.84
C THR A 125 -19.84 -15.99 -12.59
N GLY A 126 -18.95 -16.87 -13.04
CA GLY A 126 -17.72 -16.49 -13.77
C GLY A 126 -16.58 -15.97 -12.88
N ARG A 127 -16.73 -16.10 -11.57
CA ARG A 127 -15.81 -15.60 -10.55
C ARG A 127 -14.94 -16.73 -10.00
N ARG A 128 -13.69 -16.43 -9.65
CA ARG A 128 -12.77 -17.38 -9.00
C ARG A 128 -12.89 -17.30 -7.48
N VAL A 129 -12.43 -18.35 -6.80
CA VAL A 129 -12.54 -18.48 -5.35
C VAL A 129 -11.20 -18.78 -4.71
N HIS A 130 -10.80 -17.96 -3.74
CA HIS A 130 -9.71 -18.27 -2.83
C HIS A 130 -10.26 -18.96 -1.57
N LEU A 131 -9.76 -20.16 -1.27
CA LEU A 131 -10.07 -20.90 -0.05
C LEU A 131 -8.90 -20.78 0.91
N ILE A 132 -9.11 -20.03 1.99
CA ILE A 132 -8.07 -19.68 2.94
C ILE A 132 -8.16 -20.60 4.15
N THR A 133 -7.06 -21.24 4.50
CA THR A 133 -6.91 -22.09 5.69
C THR A 133 -5.79 -21.57 6.59
N VAL A 134 -5.67 -22.12 7.80
CA VAL A 134 -4.68 -21.66 8.80
C VAL A 134 -3.25 -22.16 8.54
N ASN A 135 -3.04 -23.21 7.73
CA ASN A 135 -1.70 -23.69 7.39
C ASN A 135 -1.65 -24.47 6.06
N ASP A 136 -0.45 -24.56 5.49
CA ASP A 136 -0.20 -25.21 4.19
C ASP A 136 -0.62 -26.68 4.15
N TYR A 137 -0.49 -27.41 5.26
CA TYR A 137 -0.93 -28.81 5.32
C TYR A 137 -2.43 -28.93 5.12
N LEU A 138 -3.23 -28.10 5.80
CA LEU A 138 -4.69 -28.07 5.65
C LEU A 138 -5.10 -27.61 4.26
N ALA A 139 -4.45 -26.56 3.72
CA ALA A 139 -4.69 -26.09 2.36
C ALA A 139 -4.52 -27.23 1.34
N LYS A 140 -3.39 -27.95 1.40
CA LYS A 140 -3.10 -29.07 0.52
C LYS A 140 -4.05 -30.24 0.72
N ARG A 141 -4.25 -30.67 1.97
CA ARG A 141 -5.16 -31.77 2.32
C ARG A 141 -6.56 -31.50 1.80
N ASP A 142 -7.09 -30.30 2.01
CA ASP A 142 -8.46 -29.97 1.65
C ASP A 142 -8.63 -29.78 0.14
N ALA A 143 -7.61 -29.24 -0.55
CA ALA A 143 -7.58 -29.23 -2.01
C ALA A 143 -7.60 -30.64 -2.60
N GLU A 144 -6.78 -31.56 -2.08
CA GLU A 144 -6.74 -32.96 -2.52
C GLU A 144 -8.02 -33.71 -2.16
N TRP A 145 -8.59 -33.45 -0.98
CA TRP A 145 -9.79 -34.14 -0.50
C TRP A 145 -11.07 -33.66 -1.19
N MET A 146 -11.25 -32.36 -1.38
CA MET A 146 -12.44 -31.80 -2.05
C MET A 146 -12.29 -31.73 -3.58
N GLY A 147 -11.05 -31.80 -4.09
CA GLY A 147 -10.72 -31.81 -5.52
C GLY A 147 -11.60 -32.72 -6.38
N PRO A 148 -11.84 -33.98 -6.01
CA PRO A 148 -12.72 -34.88 -6.76
C PRO A 148 -14.15 -34.36 -6.96
N VAL A 149 -14.70 -33.61 -6.00
CA VAL A 149 -16.04 -32.99 -6.11
C VAL A 149 -16.03 -31.89 -7.16
N TYR A 150 -15.04 -31.01 -7.11
CA TYR A 150 -14.86 -29.92 -8.06
C TYR A 150 -14.60 -30.44 -9.49
N ASN A 151 -13.71 -31.42 -9.62
CA ASN A 151 -13.37 -32.05 -10.90
C ASN A 151 -14.57 -32.75 -11.55
N ALA A 152 -15.42 -33.42 -10.74
CA ALA A 152 -16.66 -34.04 -11.22
C ALA A 152 -17.66 -33.03 -11.78
N LEU A 153 -17.58 -31.77 -11.34
CA LEU A 153 -18.36 -30.64 -11.85
C LEU A 153 -17.58 -29.79 -12.86
N GLY A 154 -16.42 -30.27 -13.33
CA GLY A 154 -15.65 -29.60 -14.38
C GLY A 154 -14.90 -28.34 -13.96
N MET A 155 -14.69 -28.16 -12.66
CA MET A 155 -13.84 -27.09 -12.13
C MET A 155 -12.40 -27.56 -11.97
N THR A 156 -11.46 -26.62 -12.00
CA THR A 156 -10.05 -26.81 -11.70
C THR A 156 -9.71 -26.33 -10.28
N VAL A 157 -8.76 -27.02 -9.63
CA VAL A 157 -8.35 -26.72 -8.26
C VAL A 157 -6.83 -26.58 -8.21
N GLY A 158 -6.36 -25.45 -7.72
CA GLY A 158 -4.97 -25.18 -7.42
C GLY A 158 -4.74 -25.05 -5.92
N VAL A 159 -3.48 -25.20 -5.51
CA VAL A 159 -3.03 -24.94 -4.14
C VAL A 159 -1.74 -24.15 -4.18
N ILE A 160 -1.64 -23.07 -3.41
CA ILE A 160 -0.40 -22.33 -3.22
C ILE A 160 0.25 -22.75 -1.89
N GLN A 161 1.56 -22.99 -1.94
CA GLN A 161 2.36 -23.42 -0.78
C GLN A 161 3.65 -22.59 -0.68
N ALA A 162 4.19 -22.48 0.53
CA ALA A 162 5.35 -21.65 0.84
C ALA A 162 6.64 -22.09 0.12
N ASP A 163 6.75 -23.35 -0.31
CA ASP A 163 7.91 -23.91 -1.01
C ASP A 163 7.88 -23.71 -2.54
N MET A 164 6.79 -23.17 -3.09
CA MET A 164 6.67 -22.89 -4.52
C MET A 164 7.51 -21.69 -4.96
N ASP A 165 7.97 -21.70 -6.22
CA ASP A 165 8.58 -20.51 -6.82
C ASP A 165 7.54 -19.40 -6.98
N THR A 166 7.64 -18.41 -6.11
CA THR A 166 6.65 -17.34 -6.00
C THR A 166 6.68 -16.31 -7.13
N ALA A 167 7.71 -16.35 -7.98
CA ALA A 167 7.81 -15.57 -9.22
C ALA A 167 7.62 -16.44 -10.48
N GLY A 168 7.47 -17.75 -10.31
CA GLY A 168 7.44 -18.73 -11.39
C GLY A 168 6.06 -18.93 -12.01
N GLN A 169 6.07 -19.61 -13.16
CA GLN A 169 4.86 -20.02 -13.88
C GLN A 169 3.99 -20.95 -13.03
N GLU A 170 4.61 -21.82 -12.21
CA GLU A 170 3.90 -22.74 -11.32
C GLU A 170 2.89 -22.01 -10.42
N ARG A 171 3.31 -20.94 -9.72
CA ARG A 171 2.44 -20.16 -8.84
C ARG A 171 1.29 -19.53 -9.62
N LYS A 172 1.57 -19.02 -10.82
CA LYS A 172 0.57 -18.42 -11.71
C LYS A 172 -0.47 -19.45 -12.18
N ASP A 173 -0.05 -20.68 -12.45
CA ASP A 173 -0.95 -21.77 -12.84
C ASP A 173 -1.92 -22.15 -11.69
N GLN A 174 -1.47 -22.08 -10.42
CA GLN A 174 -2.34 -22.33 -9.26
C GLN A 174 -3.44 -21.27 -9.11
N TYR A 175 -3.11 -19.99 -9.35
CA TYR A 175 -4.09 -18.90 -9.40
C TYR A 175 -4.95 -18.93 -10.68
N ALA A 176 -4.47 -19.58 -11.73
CA ALA A 176 -5.21 -19.76 -12.97
C ALA A 176 -6.42 -20.71 -12.81
N CYS A 177 -6.42 -21.55 -11.77
CA CYS A 177 -7.53 -22.43 -11.43
C CYS A 177 -8.81 -21.67 -11.02
N ASP A 178 -9.94 -22.37 -11.08
CA ASP A 178 -11.24 -21.85 -10.67
C ASP A 178 -11.33 -21.65 -9.15
N ILE A 179 -10.65 -22.54 -8.43
CA ILE A 179 -10.49 -22.52 -6.99
C ILE A 179 -9.00 -22.59 -6.67
N THR A 180 -8.54 -21.73 -5.78
CA THR A 180 -7.16 -21.74 -5.27
C THR A 180 -7.20 -21.86 -3.75
N TYR A 181 -6.65 -22.94 -3.21
CA TYR A 181 -6.43 -23.11 -1.77
C TYR A 181 -5.10 -22.49 -1.36
N GLY A 182 -5.03 -21.94 -0.15
CA GLY A 182 -3.79 -21.40 0.40
C GLY A 182 -3.96 -20.93 1.83
N THR A 183 -2.91 -20.31 2.37
CA THR A 183 -2.96 -19.63 3.67
C THR A 183 -3.09 -18.12 3.47
N ASN A 184 -3.56 -17.43 4.51
CA ASN A 184 -3.61 -15.96 4.54
C ASN A 184 -2.24 -15.33 4.23
N ASN A 185 -1.16 -15.94 4.73
CA ASN A 185 0.21 -15.49 4.50
C ASN A 185 0.60 -15.62 3.03
N GLU A 186 0.32 -16.76 2.40
CA GLU A 186 0.66 -16.99 0.99
C GLU A 186 -0.09 -16.02 0.07
N PHE A 187 -1.41 -15.85 0.25
CA PHE A 187 -2.19 -14.88 -0.51
C PHE A 187 -1.73 -13.43 -0.28
N GLY A 188 -1.44 -13.08 0.98
CA GLY A 188 -1.02 -11.73 1.35
C GLY A 188 0.39 -11.38 0.85
N PHE A 189 1.34 -12.29 0.93
CA PHE A 189 2.68 -12.07 0.38
C PHE A 189 2.71 -12.08 -1.14
N ASP A 190 1.87 -12.90 -1.81
CA ASP A 190 1.70 -12.79 -3.27
C ASP A 190 1.15 -11.42 -3.67
N TYR A 191 0.15 -10.91 -2.95
CA TYR A 191 -0.38 -9.57 -3.19
C TYR A 191 0.71 -8.50 -3.04
N LEU A 192 1.50 -8.55 -1.96
CA LEU A 192 2.60 -7.61 -1.74
C LEU A 192 3.68 -7.73 -2.84
N ARG A 193 4.04 -8.96 -3.23
CA ARG A 193 5.01 -9.21 -4.31
C ARG A 193 4.51 -8.74 -5.67
N ASP A 194 3.24 -8.94 -5.98
CA ASP A 194 2.64 -8.46 -7.23
C ASP A 194 2.71 -6.93 -7.34
N ASN A 195 2.50 -6.21 -6.22
CA ASN A 195 2.62 -4.75 -6.17
C ASN A 195 4.07 -4.21 -6.23
N MET A 196 5.09 -5.08 -6.22
CA MET A 196 6.49 -4.71 -6.41
C MET A 196 7.02 -5.08 -7.81
N LYS A 197 6.22 -5.76 -8.64
CA LYS A 197 6.64 -6.17 -9.99
C LYS A 197 6.57 -4.99 -10.97
N ILE A 198 7.49 -4.98 -11.92
CA ILE A 198 7.63 -3.89 -12.91
C ILE A 198 6.66 -4.01 -14.09
N SER A 199 5.96 -5.14 -14.22
CA SER A 199 5.06 -5.43 -15.33
C SER A 199 3.90 -6.34 -14.90
N ILE A 200 2.75 -6.20 -15.57
CA ILE A 200 1.52 -6.95 -15.27
C ILE A 200 1.71 -8.43 -15.58
N GLU A 201 2.47 -8.77 -16.61
CA GLU A 201 2.68 -10.14 -17.06
C GLU A 201 3.37 -11.00 -15.98
N GLN A 202 4.15 -10.37 -15.11
CA GLN A 202 4.84 -11.02 -14.01
C GLN A 202 3.91 -11.29 -12.82
N MET A 203 2.74 -10.62 -12.71
CA MET A 203 1.80 -10.82 -11.60
C MET A 203 1.23 -12.24 -11.62
N VAL A 204 0.99 -12.80 -10.42
CA VAL A 204 0.51 -14.19 -10.26
C VAL A 204 -0.95 -14.26 -9.81
N GLN A 205 -1.42 -13.35 -8.95
CA GLN A 205 -2.69 -13.49 -8.22
C GLN A 205 -3.93 -13.12 -9.05
N GLY A 206 -3.80 -12.18 -9.98
CA GLY A 206 -4.94 -11.69 -10.76
C GLY A 206 -5.92 -10.83 -9.94
N GLU A 207 -7.18 -10.77 -10.39
CA GLU A 207 -8.23 -9.97 -9.74
C GLU A 207 -8.74 -10.66 -8.45
N LEU A 208 -8.92 -9.88 -7.38
CA LEU A 208 -9.44 -10.35 -6.10
C LEU A 208 -10.97 -10.33 -6.10
N VAL A 209 -11.60 -11.51 -6.25
CA VAL A 209 -13.04 -11.59 -6.49
C VAL A 209 -13.84 -12.17 -5.32
N TYR A 210 -13.43 -13.32 -4.78
CA TYR A 210 -14.13 -13.99 -3.69
C TYR A 210 -13.17 -14.81 -2.83
N ALA A 211 -13.34 -14.73 -1.51
CA ALA A 211 -12.59 -15.54 -0.55
C ALA A 211 -13.53 -16.21 0.46
N ILE A 212 -13.31 -17.49 0.70
CA ILE A 212 -13.93 -18.24 1.80
C ILE A 212 -12.82 -18.56 2.78
N ILE A 213 -13.00 -18.15 4.03
CA ILE A 213 -11.99 -18.25 5.09
C ILE A 213 -12.44 -19.31 6.08
N ASP A 214 -11.68 -20.39 6.19
CA ASP A 214 -11.83 -21.37 7.26
C ASP A 214 -11.16 -20.85 8.54
N GLU A 215 -11.77 -21.16 9.69
CA GLU A 215 -11.37 -20.64 11.01
C GLU A 215 -11.15 -19.12 11.02
N VAL A 216 -12.20 -18.40 10.61
CA VAL A 216 -12.21 -16.93 10.41
C VAL A 216 -11.82 -16.13 11.66
N ASP A 217 -12.09 -16.65 12.85
CA ASP A 217 -11.68 -16.05 14.13
C ASP A 217 -10.16 -16.09 14.29
N SER A 218 -9.54 -17.24 14.02
CA SER A 218 -8.09 -17.39 14.07
C SER A 218 -7.40 -16.44 13.09
N ILE A 219 -7.91 -16.33 11.86
CA ILE A 219 -7.26 -15.53 10.81
C ILE A 219 -7.57 -14.03 10.94
N LEU A 220 -8.85 -13.64 11.00
CA LEU A 220 -9.24 -12.23 10.97
C LEU A 220 -9.23 -11.54 12.34
N VAL A 221 -9.05 -12.28 13.44
CA VAL A 221 -8.95 -11.72 14.79
C VAL A 221 -7.57 -11.96 15.40
N ASP A 222 -7.15 -13.22 15.52
CA ASP A 222 -5.91 -13.53 16.25
C ASP A 222 -4.65 -13.21 15.45
N GLU A 223 -4.60 -13.56 14.16
CA GLU A 223 -3.45 -13.32 13.28
C GLU A 223 -3.40 -11.88 12.74
N ALA A 224 -4.55 -11.21 12.63
CA ALA A 224 -4.66 -9.83 12.13
C ALA A 224 -3.90 -8.78 12.98
N ARG A 225 -3.34 -9.18 14.13
CA ARG A 225 -2.50 -8.32 14.99
C ARG A 225 -1.11 -8.05 14.42
N THR A 226 -0.62 -8.91 13.52
CA THR A 226 0.73 -8.80 12.94
C THR A 226 0.63 -8.49 11.45
N PRO A 227 1.22 -7.38 10.96
CA PRO A 227 1.21 -7.08 9.53
C PRO A 227 2.16 -8.00 8.75
N LEU A 228 1.86 -8.23 7.47
CA LEU A 228 2.77 -8.86 6.53
C LEU A 228 3.78 -7.83 6.02
N ILE A 229 5.07 -8.10 6.17
CA ILE A 229 6.16 -7.17 5.81
C ILE A 229 7.16 -7.91 4.92
N ILE A 230 7.47 -7.32 3.76
CA ILE A 230 8.63 -7.70 2.96
C ILE A 230 9.73 -6.69 3.24
N SER A 231 10.85 -7.16 3.78
CA SER A 231 12.05 -6.36 4.00
C SER A 231 13.17 -6.79 3.05
N GLY A 232 13.98 -5.83 2.62
CA GLY A 232 15.16 -6.06 1.80
C GLY A 232 16.33 -5.21 2.29
N PRO A 233 17.58 -5.60 2.00
CA PRO A 233 18.73 -4.80 2.35
C PRO A 233 18.66 -3.45 1.61
N ALA A 234 18.93 -2.35 2.31
CA ALA A 234 19.22 -1.09 1.66
C ALA A 234 20.54 -1.24 0.91
N LEU A 235 20.48 -1.45 -0.41
CA LEU A 235 21.64 -1.34 -1.30
C LEU A 235 21.99 0.15 -1.47
N ASP A 236 22.50 0.76 -0.40
CA ASP A 236 22.96 2.15 -0.41
C ASP A 236 24.49 2.18 -0.37
N ASP A 237 25.12 2.71 -1.43
CA ASP A 237 26.54 3.04 -1.39
C ASP A 237 26.74 4.29 -0.54
N VAL A 238 26.99 4.10 0.76
CA VAL A 238 27.25 5.18 1.72
C VAL A 238 28.43 6.08 1.29
N SER A 239 29.30 5.63 0.37
CA SER A 239 30.40 6.44 -0.14
C SER A 239 29.94 7.68 -0.92
N ARG A 240 28.73 7.64 -1.51
CA ARG A 240 28.18 8.76 -2.30
C ARG A 240 27.96 10.02 -1.48
N TYR A 241 27.50 9.87 -0.22
CA TYR A 241 27.32 11.01 0.69
C TYR A 241 28.66 11.70 1.00
N LYS A 242 29.73 10.92 1.21
CA LYS A 242 31.07 11.48 1.45
C LYS A 242 31.61 12.22 0.22
N LYS A 243 31.39 11.68 -0.98
CA LYS A 243 31.80 12.35 -2.24
C LYS A 243 31.05 13.66 -2.44
N ALA A 244 29.73 13.67 -2.23
CA ALA A 244 28.92 14.87 -2.32
C ALA A 244 29.34 15.93 -1.29
N ASP A 245 29.61 15.54 -0.04
CA ASP A 245 30.11 16.44 1.02
C ASP A 245 31.43 17.12 0.62
N LEU A 246 32.37 16.37 0.04
CA LEU A 246 33.64 16.92 -0.42
C LEU A 246 33.45 18.00 -1.51
N VAL A 247 32.52 17.78 -2.43
CA VAL A 247 32.19 18.75 -3.48
C VAL A 247 31.46 19.97 -2.89
N ALA A 248 30.48 19.75 -2.00
CA ALA A 248 29.77 20.82 -1.32
C ALA A 248 30.73 21.75 -0.56
N ARG A 249 31.71 21.20 0.17
CA ARG A 249 32.75 22.00 0.86
C ARG A 249 33.59 22.85 -0.10
N LYS A 250 33.91 22.33 -1.30
CA LYS A 250 34.62 23.11 -2.33
C LYS A 250 33.76 24.28 -2.81
N LEU A 251 32.47 24.04 -3.07
CA LEU A 251 31.54 25.11 -3.47
C LEU A 251 31.38 26.17 -2.39
N ILE A 252 31.28 25.77 -1.11
CA ILE A 252 31.24 26.70 0.03
C ILE A 252 32.52 27.56 0.07
N ALA A 253 33.68 26.96 -0.18
CA ALA A 253 34.94 27.70 -0.24
C ALA A 253 34.97 28.71 -1.40
N LEU A 254 34.43 28.35 -2.56
CA LEU A 254 34.32 29.25 -3.72
C LEU A 254 33.32 30.40 -3.47
N GLN A 255 32.19 30.11 -2.82
CA GLN A 255 31.16 31.09 -2.46
C GLN A 255 31.63 32.08 -1.37
N ALA A 256 32.63 31.73 -0.55
CA ALA A 256 33.03 32.51 0.62
C ALA A 256 33.30 34.00 0.32
N GLY A 257 33.85 34.33 -0.86
CA GLY A 257 34.04 35.70 -1.30
C GLY A 257 32.72 36.46 -1.46
N TYR A 258 31.77 35.85 -2.17
CA TYR A 258 30.42 36.38 -2.37
C TYR A 258 29.69 36.56 -1.04
N ASP A 259 29.70 35.53 -0.19
CA ASP A 259 29.02 35.56 1.12
C ASP A 259 29.58 36.65 2.05
N ASN A 260 30.90 36.82 2.08
CA ASN A 260 31.54 37.86 2.88
C ASN A 260 31.19 39.27 2.38
N MET A 261 31.08 39.45 1.07
CA MET A 261 30.67 40.73 0.51
C MET A 261 29.19 41.02 0.79
N LYS A 262 28.32 40.01 0.65
CA LYS A 262 26.89 40.12 1.00
C LYS A 262 26.68 40.49 2.47
N LYS A 263 27.40 39.85 3.40
CA LYS A 263 27.37 40.20 4.84
C LYS A 263 27.79 41.65 5.11
N LYS A 264 28.77 42.19 4.36
CA LYS A 264 29.17 43.61 4.48
C LYS A 264 28.07 44.54 3.99
N ILE A 265 27.43 44.22 2.87
CA ILE A 265 26.29 44.97 2.32
C ILE A 265 25.16 45.03 3.35
N ASP A 266 24.78 43.89 3.93
CA ASP A 266 23.74 43.81 4.97
C ASP A 266 24.11 44.61 6.24
N ALA A 267 25.40 44.70 6.57
CA ALA A 267 25.88 45.51 7.68
C ALA A 267 25.78 47.01 7.39
N PHE A 268 26.17 47.45 6.19
CA PHE A 268 26.03 48.84 5.76
C PHE A 268 24.56 49.26 5.68
N GLU A 269 23.68 48.41 5.14
CA GLU A 269 22.25 48.68 5.06
C GLU A 269 21.64 48.90 6.45
N ARG A 270 21.96 48.03 7.42
CA ARG A 270 21.55 48.20 8.82
C ARG A 270 22.11 49.48 9.44
N SER A 271 23.37 49.82 9.16
CA SER A 271 24.00 51.06 9.64
C SER A 271 23.28 52.30 9.11
N VAL A 272 22.96 52.32 7.80
CA VAL A 272 22.21 53.41 7.17
C VAL A 272 20.82 53.56 7.79
N ALA A 273 20.08 52.45 7.99
CA ALA A 273 18.77 52.47 8.61
C ALA A 273 18.81 53.04 10.05
N ASN A 274 19.80 52.64 10.86
CA ASN A 274 20.00 53.16 12.20
C ASN A 274 20.30 54.67 12.19
N ALA A 275 21.23 55.11 11.33
CA ALA A 275 21.62 56.51 11.23
C ALA A 275 20.46 57.40 10.72
N GLN A 276 19.58 56.87 9.86
CA GLN A 276 18.33 57.54 9.46
C GLN A 276 17.36 57.73 10.64
N GLY A 277 17.25 56.72 11.51
CA GLY A 277 16.49 56.83 12.76
C GLY A 277 17.04 57.93 13.68
N GLU A 278 18.37 57.95 13.90
CA GLU A 278 19.04 58.99 14.69
C GLU A 278 18.87 60.39 14.09
N LEU A 279 18.93 60.52 12.76
CA LEU A 279 18.70 61.79 12.07
C LEU A 279 17.28 62.33 12.31
N ALA A 280 16.27 61.45 12.28
CA ALA A 280 14.88 61.82 12.54
C ALA A 280 14.68 62.28 13.99
N GLU A 281 15.30 61.61 14.96
CA GLU A 281 15.26 61.99 16.37
C GLU A 281 16.00 63.32 16.63
N ALA A 282 17.22 63.47 16.10
CA ALA A 282 18.01 64.68 16.25
C ALA A 282 17.33 65.93 15.66
N LYS A 283 16.56 65.77 14.57
CA LYS A 283 15.73 66.84 13.99
C LYS A 283 14.57 67.24 14.90
N ARG A 284 13.95 66.28 15.61
CA ARG A 284 12.89 66.57 16.60
C ARG A 284 13.44 67.33 17.79
N ASP A 285 14.61 66.93 18.27
CA ASP A 285 15.30 67.55 19.41
C ASP A 285 15.98 68.89 19.07
N LYS A 286 15.95 69.32 17.80
CA LYS A 286 16.63 70.52 17.27
C LYS A 286 18.14 70.55 17.59
N ASN A 287 18.77 69.38 17.70
CA ASN A 287 20.19 69.26 18.00
C ASN A 287 21.02 69.23 16.70
N SER A 288 21.45 70.41 16.24
CA SER A 288 22.17 70.61 14.97
C SER A 288 23.41 69.72 14.83
N THR A 289 24.17 69.54 15.91
CA THR A 289 25.41 68.75 15.89
C THR A 289 25.12 67.26 15.69
N ARG A 290 24.05 66.73 16.30
CA ARG A 290 23.60 65.35 16.09
C ARG A 290 23.07 65.14 14.66
N VAL A 291 22.36 66.14 14.12
CA VAL A 291 21.87 66.11 12.73
C VAL A 291 23.03 66.02 11.73
N GLU A 292 24.05 66.88 11.84
CA GLU A 292 25.21 66.86 10.95
C GLU A 292 26.00 65.54 11.05
N LYS A 293 26.14 65.00 12.26
CA LYS A 293 26.85 63.73 12.47
C LYS A 293 26.11 62.56 11.83
N ALA A 294 24.79 62.47 12.02
CA ALA A 294 23.96 61.43 11.41
C ALA A 294 23.95 61.54 9.88
N GLN A 295 23.84 62.76 9.33
CA GLN A 295 23.88 63.02 7.89
C GLN A 295 25.21 62.55 7.25
N LYS A 296 26.35 62.89 7.87
CA LYS A 296 27.68 62.43 7.42
C LYS A 296 27.85 60.91 7.50
N SER A 297 27.28 60.27 8.53
CA SER A 297 27.33 58.81 8.67
C SER A 297 26.53 58.13 7.56
N ILE A 298 25.34 58.64 7.24
CA ILE A 298 24.49 58.14 6.16
C ILE A 298 25.21 58.26 4.82
N GLU A 299 25.76 59.42 4.48
CA GLU A 299 26.47 59.63 3.20
C GLU A 299 27.66 58.66 3.05
N LYS A 300 28.45 58.51 4.13
CA LYS A 300 29.60 57.59 4.15
C LYS A 300 29.18 56.14 3.94
N ASP A 301 28.20 55.67 4.71
CA ASP A 301 27.76 54.27 4.66
C ASP A 301 26.99 53.96 3.37
N GLN A 302 26.26 54.92 2.82
CA GLN A 302 25.65 54.81 1.49
C GLN A 302 26.70 54.68 0.39
N GLN A 303 27.77 55.48 0.43
CA GLN A 303 28.86 55.35 -0.54
C GLN A 303 29.56 53.99 -0.40
N ALA A 304 29.81 53.53 0.83
CA ALA A 304 30.39 52.22 1.08
C ALA A 304 29.48 51.08 0.60
N PHE A 305 28.16 51.20 0.81
CA PHE A 305 27.15 50.27 0.30
C PHE A 305 27.18 50.16 -1.23
N GLN A 306 27.20 51.30 -1.94
CA GLN A 306 27.25 51.29 -3.41
C GLN A 306 28.53 50.65 -3.94
N ASN A 307 29.67 50.96 -3.32
CA ASN A 307 30.96 50.35 -3.69
C ASN A 307 30.94 48.83 -3.45
N ALA A 308 30.44 48.38 -2.30
CA ALA A 308 30.34 46.95 -1.98
C ALA A 308 29.39 46.21 -2.93
N LYS A 309 28.30 46.85 -3.36
CA LYS A 309 27.37 46.28 -4.35
C LYS A 309 28.04 46.10 -5.72
N ALA A 310 28.80 47.09 -6.17
CA ALA A 310 29.56 47.00 -7.42
C ALA A 310 30.65 45.91 -7.36
N ASP A 311 31.26 45.70 -6.20
CA ASP A 311 32.23 44.61 -6.01
C ASP A 311 31.53 43.23 -5.92
N LEU A 312 30.32 43.14 -5.35
CA LEU A 312 29.53 41.91 -5.31
C LEU A 312 29.16 41.42 -6.71
N GLU A 313 28.78 42.31 -7.62
CA GLU A 313 28.43 41.98 -9.01
C GLU A 313 29.60 41.35 -9.80
N ARG A 314 30.84 41.53 -9.32
CA ARG A 314 32.04 40.91 -9.92
C ARG A 314 32.35 39.52 -9.36
N LEU A 315 31.65 39.10 -8.30
CA LEU A 315 31.83 37.82 -7.65
C LEU A 315 30.81 36.82 -8.17
N THR A 316 31.26 35.61 -8.46
CA THR A 316 30.38 34.52 -8.86
C THR A 316 29.61 33.99 -7.67
N GLN A 317 28.29 33.87 -7.84
CA GLN A 317 27.43 33.17 -6.90
C GLN A 317 27.27 31.72 -7.35
N TYR A 318 27.58 30.76 -6.48
CA TYR A 318 27.53 29.31 -6.81
C TYR A 318 26.26 28.61 -6.33
N TYR A 319 25.60 29.16 -5.32
CA TYR A 319 24.31 28.67 -4.83
C TYR A 319 23.50 29.77 -4.17
N GLU A 320 22.21 29.53 -4.02
CA GLU A 320 21.26 30.36 -3.29
C GLU A 320 20.80 29.63 -2.04
N VAL A 321 20.70 30.35 -0.92
CA VAL A 321 20.19 29.81 0.35
C VAL A 321 18.92 30.56 0.74
N GLU A 322 17.84 29.81 0.93
CA GLU A 322 16.61 30.32 1.53
C GLU A 322 16.54 29.85 2.98
N HIS A 323 17.02 30.68 3.90
CA HIS A 323 17.09 30.34 5.33
C HIS A 323 15.72 30.05 5.95
N ASP A 324 14.68 30.78 5.55
CA ASP A 324 13.32 30.60 6.06
C ASP A 324 12.73 29.22 5.70
N LYS A 325 13.08 28.71 4.51
CA LYS A 325 12.65 27.38 4.05
C LYS A 325 13.70 26.29 4.32
N LYS A 326 14.84 26.65 4.91
CA LYS A 326 16.05 25.82 5.01
C LYS A 326 16.35 25.08 3.70
N SER A 327 16.35 25.79 2.58
CA SER A 327 16.59 25.20 1.26
C SER A 327 17.79 25.84 0.56
N VAL A 328 18.42 25.07 -0.33
CA VAL A 328 19.59 25.49 -1.10
C VAL A 328 19.41 25.04 -2.54
N HIS A 329 19.71 25.94 -3.48
CA HIS A 329 19.63 25.67 -4.92
C HIS A 329 20.96 26.06 -5.57
N LEU A 330 21.48 25.21 -6.46
CA LEU A 330 22.68 25.53 -7.24
C LEU A 330 22.36 26.54 -8.35
N THR A 331 23.28 27.48 -8.60
CA THR A 331 23.25 28.32 -9.80
C THR A 331 23.84 27.57 -11.00
N GLU A 332 23.74 28.11 -12.21
CA GLU A 332 24.37 27.52 -13.40
C GLU A 332 25.89 27.39 -13.22
N GLU A 333 26.53 28.42 -12.66
CA GLU A 333 27.96 28.42 -12.30
C GLU A 333 28.27 27.41 -11.20
N GLY A 334 27.35 27.26 -10.24
CA GLY A 334 27.39 26.23 -9.20
C GLY A 334 27.43 24.81 -9.78
N VAL A 335 26.52 24.52 -10.71
CA VAL A 335 26.45 23.21 -11.38
C VAL A 335 27.73 22.95 -12.18
N ALA A 336 28.24 23.94 -12.92
CA ALA A 336 29.48 23.81 -13.68
C ALA A 336 30.67 23.50 -12.77
N ALA A 337 30.85 24.28 -11.70
CA ALA A 337 31.93 24.08 -10.73
C ALA A 337 31.80 22.75 -9.98
N ALA A 338 30.56 22.33 -9.67
CA ALA A 338 30.27 21.06 -9.03
C ALA A 338 30.67 19.86 -9.90
N GLN A 339 30.32 19.88 -11.19
CA GLN A 339 30.67 18.81 -12.13
C GLN A 339 32.20 18.66 -12.25
N GLU A 340 32.91 19.78 -12.39
CA GLU A 340 34.37 19.79 -12.41
C GLU A 340 34.96 19.23 -11.11
N ALA A 341 34.46 19.69 -9.96
CA ALA A 341 34.93 19.27 -8.66
C ALA A 341 34.66 17.79 -8.34
N ALA A 342 33.55 17.26 -8.86
CA ALA A 342 33.17 15.85 -8.76
C ALA A 342 33.96 14.95 -9.72
N GLY A 343 34.59 15.51 -10.76
CA GLY A 343 35.31 14.76 -11.78
C GLY A 343 34.40 13.86 -12.62
N VAL A 344 33.12 14.22 -12.73
CA VAL A 344 32.13 13.50 -13.53
C VAL A 344 31.70 14.35 -14.72
N GLY A 345 31.13 13.71 -15.75
CA GLY A 345 30.54 14.42 -16.89
C GLY A 345 29.29 15.20 -16.50
N SER A 346 28.34 15.35 -17.42
CA SER A 346 27.08 16.03 -17.09
C SER A 346 26.33 15.32 -15.96
N PHE A 347 25.78 16.10 -15.02
CA PHE A 347 24.85 15.60 -14.02
C PHE A 347 23.50 15.17 -14.63
N PHE A 348 23.15 15.64 -15.81
CA PHE A 348 21.84 15.41 -16.42
C PHE A 348 21.78 14.14 -17.29
N THR A 349 22.78 13.26 -17.21
CA THR A 349 22.87 12.07 -18.06
C THR A 349 23.27 10.82 -17.27
N GLY A 350 22.62 9.70 -17.56
CA GLY A 350 23.02 8.37 -17.10
C GLY A 350 23.04 8.23 -15.59
N SER A 351 24.10 7.60 -15.07
CA SER A 351 24.29 7.32 -13.64
C SER A 351 24.54 8.55 -12.76
N ASN A 352 24.67 9.75 -13.34
CA ASN A 352 25.01 10.96 -12.58
C ASN A 352 23.79 11.77 -12.12
N MET A 353 22.57 11.35 -12.47
CA MET A 353 21.34 12.10 -12.19
C MET A 353 21.04 12.27 -10.69
N GLU A 354 21.68 11.50 -9.81
CA GLU A 354 21.56 11.65 -8.36
C GLU A 354 22.42 12.79 -7.77
N TRP A 355 23.45 13.25 -8.50
CA TRP A 355 24.40 14.24 -7.99
C TRP A 355 23.76 15.57 -7.55
N PRO A 356 22.86 16.21 -8.32
CA PRO A 356 22.27 17.48 -7.92
C PRO A 356 21.57 17.38 -6.56
N HIS A 357 20.76 16.33 -6.38
CA HIS A 357 20.07 16.09 -5.12
C HIS A 357 21.07 15.90 -3.97
N LEU A 358 22.06 15.03 -4.13
CA LEU A 358 23.06 14.77 -3.08
C LEU A 358 23.87 16.02 -2.70
N LEU A 359 24.20 16.88 -3.68
CA LEU A 359 24.90 18.14 -3.45
C LEU A 359 24.04 19.14 -2.72
N GLU A 360 22.81 19.35 -3.16
CA GLU A 360 21.87 20.26 -2.49
C GLU A 360 21.63 19.83 -1.04
N GLN A 361 21.47 18.52 -0.78
CA GLN A 361 21.36 18.01 0.58
C GLN A 361 22.62 18.27 1.42
N SER A 362 23.79 18.08 0.82
CA SER A 362 25.07 18.30 1.49
C SER A 362 25.31 19.79 1.77
N LEU A 363 25.05 20.68 0.81
CA LEU A 363 25.12 22.12 0.99
C LEU A 363 24.14 22.58 2.06
N ARG A 364 22.87 22.14 1.97
CA ARG A 364 21.82 22.41 2.94
C ARG A 364 22.25 22.06 4.35
N ALA A 365 22.87 20.89 4.55
CA ALA A 365 23.38 20.47 5.85
C ALA A 365 24.45 21.42 6.42
N HIS A 366 25.28 22.05 5.59
CA HIS A 366 26.31 22.99 6.04
C HIS A 366 25.82 24.42 6.25
N VAL A 367 24.92 24.91 5.40
CA VAL A 367 24.60 26.35 5.32
C VAL A 367 23.22 26.71 5.88
N ALA A 368 22.34 25.72 6.06
CA ALA A 368 20.97 25.94 6.56
C ALA A 368 20.66 25.26 7.90
N PHE A 369 21.53 24.34 8.36
CA PHE A 369 21.39 23.65 9.64
C PHE A 369 22.60 23.91 10.54
N GLU A 370 22.34 24.30 11.78
CA GLU A 370 23.33 24.63 12.79
C GLU A 370 23.35 23.57 13.88
N ARG A 371 24.55 23.07 14.18
CA ARG A 371 24.78 22.17 15.31
C ARG A 371 24.49 22.91 16.63
N GLU A 372 23.91 22.20 17.60
CA GLU A 372 23.45 22.69 18.91
C GLU A 372 22.23 23.63 18.86
N LYS A 373 21.66 23.86 17.68
CA LYS A 373 20.43 24.64 17.49
C LYS A 373 19.37 23.82 16.78
N ASP A 374 19.71 23.24 15.63
CA ASP A 374 18.79 22.42 14.84
C ASP A 374 19.00 20.92 15.10
N TYR A 375 20.21 20.52 15.48
CA TYR A 375 20.54 19.13 15.80
C TYR A 375 21.76 19.02 16.74
N VAL A 376 21.85 17.90 17.45
CA VAL A 376 23.04 17.51 18.24
C VAL A 376 23.56 16.15 17.79
N VAL A 377 24.84 15.87 18.06
CA VAL A 377 25.46 14.58 17.77
C VAL A 377 25.82 13.89 19.08
N MET A 378 25.14 12.78 19.37
CA MET A 378 25.34 11.98 20.58
C MET A 378 25.55 10.52 20.21
N GLU A 379 26.62 9.90 20.72
CA GLU A 379 26.95 8.48 20.46
C GLU A 379 26.99 8.11 18.97
N GLY A 380 27.45 9.04 18.12
CA GLY A 380 27.50 8.85 16.67
C GLY A 380 26.15 8.93 15.96
N LYS A 381 25.07 9.34 16.65
CA LYS A 381 23.74 9.56 16.08
C LYS A 381 23.41 11.06 16.04
N ILE A 382 22.65 11.45 15.03
CA ILE A 382 22.07 12.79 14.91
C ILE A 382 20.72 12.79 15.65
N ILE A 383 20.54 13.74 16.57
CA ILE A 383 19.29 13.97 17.29
C ILE A 383 18.80 15.36 16.92
N ILE A 384 17.57 15.45 16.42
CA ILE A 384 16.93 16.72 16.04
C ILE A 384 16.51 17.45 17.32
N VAL A 385 16.79 18.75 17.38
CA VAL A 385 16.35 19.64 18.45
C VAL A 385 15.06 20.32 18.00
N ASP A 386 14.04 20.32 18.85
CA ASP A 386 12.74 20.97 18.62
C ASP A 386 12.80 22.48 18.92
#